data_AF-A0A958S7M1-F1
#
_entry.id   AF-A0A958S7M1-F1
#
_cell.length_a   1.000
_cell.length_b   1.000
_cell.length_c   1.000
_cell.angle_alpha   90.00
_cell.angle_beta   90.00
_cell.angle_gamma   90.00
#
_symmetry.space_group_name_H-M   'P 1'
#
loop_
_entity.id
_entity.type
_entity.pdbx_description
1 polymer ?
#
loop_
_entity_poly.entity_id
_entity_poly.type
_entity_poly.pdbx_seq_one_letter_code
_entity_poly.pdbx_strand_id
1 'polypeptide(L)' 'MNLNLISGGYNWTVIRVTRRKQYLAALEAASSSYDIEPFTRFILEEIKHWKGIVSEMEISSSSENGG' A
#
# COMPACT_ATOMS: atom_id res chain seq x y z
N MET A 1 7.60 -8.58 2.53
CA MET A 1 6.65 -7.87 1.65
C MET A 1 7.31 -6.70 0.92
N ASN A 2 7.75 -5.65 1.61
CA ASN A 2 8.19 -4.41 0.94
C ASN A 2 9.37 -4.58 -0.02
N LEU A 3 10.30 -5.51 0.27
CA LEU A 3 11.37 -5.85 -0.68
C LEU A 3 10.81 -6.33 -2.03
N ASN A 4 9.82 -7.23 -2.00
CA ASN A 4 9.16 -7.74 -3.22
C ASN A 4 8.38 -6.65 -3.95
N LEU A 5 7.82 -5.67 -3.22
CA LEU A 5 7.14 -4.53 -3.82
C LEU A 5 8.13 -3.60 -4.53
N ILE A 6 9.24 -3.27 -3.89
CA ILE A 6 10.29 -2.42 -4.46
C ILE A 6 10.92 -3.08 -5.69
N SER A 7 11.21 -4.39 -5.64
CA SER A 7 11.73 -5.11 -6.81
C SER A 7 10.77 -5.10 -8.00
N GLY A 8 9.47 -4.91 -7.75
CA GLY A 8 8.43 -4.78 -8.77
C GLY A 8 8.13 -3.35 -9.22
N GLY A 9 8.89 -2.34 -8.75
CA GLY A 9 8.69 -0.94 -9.10
C GLY A 9 7.56 -0.23 -8.33
N TYR A 10 7.08 -0.82 -7.23
CA TYR A 10 6.11 -0.17 -6.35
C TYR A 10 6.81 0.60 -5.22
N ASN A 11 6.23 1.72 -4.83
CA ASN A 11 6.71 2.52 -3.71
C ASN A 11 6.65 1.74 -2.38
N TRP A 12 7.51 2.13 -1.43
CA TRP A 12 7.44 1.64 -0.06
C TRP A 12 6.03 1.87 0.51
N THR A 13 5.40 0.78 0.94
CA THR A 13 4.00 0.77 1.38
C THR A 13 3.95 0.44 2.86
N VAL A 14 3.24 1.26 3.65
CA VAL A 14 3.01 1.03 5.07
C VAL A 14 1.56 0.65 5.29
N ILE A 15 1.30 -0.48 5.94
CA ILE A 15 -0.07 -0.90 6.27
C ILE A 15 -0.59 -0.04 7.41
N ARG A 16 -1.69 0.68 7.16
CA ARG A 16 -2.29 1.57 8.16
C ARG A 16 -2.91 0.79 9.32
N VAL A 17 -2.62 1.22 10.56
CA VAL A 17 -3.13 0.58 11.79
C VAL A 17 -4.66 0.56 11.84
N THR A 18 -5.32 1.58 11.30
CA THR A 18 -6.79 1.66 11.18
C THR A 18 -7.39 0.49 10.40
N ARG A 19 -6.61 -0.14 9.51
CA ARG A 19 -7.02 -1.28 8.69
C ARG A 19 -6.56 -2.63 9.24
N ARG A 20 -6.02 -2.69 10.46
CA ARG A 20 -5.49 -3.92 11.09
C ARG A 20 -6.48 -5.09 11.02
N LYS A 21 -7.78 -4.85 11.29
CA LYS A 21 -8.79 -5.92 11.25
C LYS A 21 -8.92 -6.54 9.85
N GLN A 22 -8.91 -5.70 8.81
CA GLN A 22 -9.03 -6.13 7.42
C GLN A 22 -7.76 -6.87 6.96
N TYR A 23 -6.59 -6.39 7.36
CA TYR A 23 -5.33 -7.08 7.11
C TYR A 23 -5.32 -8.49 7.72
N LEU A 24 -5.70 -8.63 8.98
CA LEU A 24 -5.72 -9.94 9.66
C LEU A 24 -6.76 -10.89 9.05
N ALA A 25 -7.94 -10.39 8.69
CA ALA A 25 -8.95 -11.21 8.01
C ALA A 25 -8.47 -11.72 6.64
N ALA A 26 -7.80 -10.86 5.87
CA ALA A 26 -7.24 -11.22 4.58
C ALA A 26 -6.07 -12.21 4.70
N LEU A 27 -5.26 -12.08 5.76
CA LEU A 27 -4.18 -13.01 6.05
C LEU A 27 -4.70 -14.38 6.50
N GLU A 28 -5.79 -14.41 7.27
CA GLU A 28 -6.44 -15.65 7.69
C GLU A 28 -6.99 -16.42 6.49
N ALA A 29 -7.66 -15.72 5.56
CA ALA A 29 -8.14 -16.33 4.30
C ALA A 29 -6.97 -16.94 3.49
N ALA A 30 -5.86 -16.21 3.39
CA ALA A 30 -4.67 -16.69 2.69
C ALA A 30 -4.01 -17.90 3.38
N SER A 31 -3.94 -17.89 4.71
CA SER A 31 -3.23 -18.91 5.49
C SER A 31 -4.04 -20.17 5.72
N SER A 32 -5.32 -20.04 6.08
CA SER A 32 -6.16 -21.16 6.52
C SER A 32 -7.06 -21.67 5.41
N SER A 33 -7.54 -20.77 4.55
CA SER A 33 -8.43 -21.11 3.43
C SER A 33 -7.70 -21.26 2.09
N TYR A 34 -6.37 -21.05 2.08
CA TYR A 34 -5.53 -21.06 0.86
C TYR A 34 -6.03 -20.08 -0.23
N ASP A 35 -6.79 -19.06 0.18
CA ASP A 35 -7.31 -18.03 -0.71
C ASP A 35 -6.49 -16.74 -0.56
N ILE A 36 -5.54 -16.55 -1.47
CA ILE A 36 -4.62 -15.41 -1.48
C ILE A 36 -5.26 -14.13 -2.06
N GLU A 37 -6.43 -14.23 -2.68
CA GLU A 37 -7.06 -13.11 -3.38
C GLU A 37 -7.37 -11.93 -2.43
N PRO A 38 -8.02 -12.13 -1.25
CA PRO A 38 -8.31 -11.04 -0.33
C PRO A 38 -7.05 -10.30 0.12
N PHE A 39 -5.97 -11.04 0.38
CA PHE A 39 -4.69 -10.46 0.79
C PHE A 39 -4.08 -9.61 -0.33
N THR A 40 -4.09 -10.14 -1.56
CA THR A 40 -3.54 -9.43 -2.72
C THR A 40 -4.31 -8.14 -3.01
N ARG A 41 -5.65 -8.18 -2.94
CA ARG A 41 -6.51 -7.00 -3.09
C ARG A 41 -6.23 -5.96 -2.01
N PHE A 42 -6.10 -6.39 -0.75
CA PHE A 42 -5.77 -5.49 0.36
C PHE A 42 -4.44 -4.76 0.14
N ILE A 43 -3.39 -5.46 -0.29
CA ILE A 43 -2.09 -4.85 -0.57
C ILE A 43 -2.18 -3.86 -1.74
N LEU A 44 -2.90 -4.19 -2.81
CA LEU A 44 -3.09 -3.29 -3.94
C LEU A 44 -3.79 -1.98 -3.52
N GLU A 45 -4.75 -2.04 -2.62
CA GLU A 45 -5.42 -0.84 -2.09
C GLU A 45 -4.46 0.04 -1.28
N GLU A 46 -3.59 -0.53 -0.46
CA GLU A 46 -2.58 0.25 0.26
C GLU A 46 -1.57 0.88 -0.71
N ILE A 47 -1.08 0.13 -1.71
CA ILE A 47 -0.20 0.69 -2.76
C ILE A 47 -0.86 1.89 -3.45
N LYS A 48 -2.14 1.78 -3.83
CA LYS A 48 -2.88 2.87 -4.47
C LYS A 48 -3.03 4.08 -3.55
N HIS A 49 -3.32 3.85 -2.26
CA HIS A 49 -3.42 4.92 -1.27
C HIS A 49 -2.12 5.72 -1.15
N TRP A 50 -0.98 5.04 -1.03
CA TRP A 50 0.33 5.69 -0.92
C TRP A 50 0.78 6.35 -2.23
N LYS A 51 0.43 5.77 -3.39
CA LYS A 51 0.68 6.42 -4.68
C LYS A 51 -0.03 7.78 -4.78
N GLY A 52 -1.26 7.88 -4.29
CA GLY A 52 -2.01 9.14 -4.26
C GLY A 52 -1.31 10.21 -3.41
N ILE A 53 -0.88 9.84 -2.20
CA ILE A 53 -0.21 10.76 -1.26
C ILE A 53 1.12 11.25 -1.81
N VAL A 54 1.97 10.35 -2.35
CA VAL A 54 3.28 10.76 -2.90
C VAL A 54 3.10 11.71 -4.07
N SER A 55 2.12 11.46 -4.95
CA SER A 55 1.83 12.37 -6.06
C SER A 55 1.40 13.76 -5.59
N GLU A 56 0.71 13.88 -4.45
CA GLU A 56 0.29 15.16 -3.88
C GLU A 56 1.47 15.92 -3.25
N MET A 57 2.38 15.21 -2.59
CA MET A 57 3.59 15.79 -1.99
C MET A 57 4.55 16.37 -3.05
N GLU A 58 4.74 15.67 -4.19
CA GLU A 58 5.58 16.15 -5.29
C GLU A 58 5.05 17.44 -5.94
N ILE A 59 3.71 17.57 -6.05
CA ILE A 59 3.06 18.77 -6.58
C ILE A 59 3.23 19.94 -5.60
N SER A 60 3.07 19.71 -4.29
CA SER A 60 3.24 20.75 -3.26
C SER A 60 4.69 21.27 -3.24
N SER A 61 5.67 20.37 -3.26
CA SER A 61 7.11 20.70 -3.26
C SER A 61 7.55 21.51 -4.49
N SER A 62 6.94 21.25 -5.65
CA SER A 62 7.25 21.97 -6.89
C SER A 62 6.71 23.41 -6.90
N SER A 63 5.68 23.73 -6.09
CA SER A 63 5.05 25.06 -6.06
C SER A 63 5.78 26.07 -5.16
N GLU A 64 6.60 25.63 -4.21
CA GLU A 64 7.26 26.50 -3.23
C GLU A 64 8.61 27.09 -3.71
N ASN A 65 9.20 26.55 -4.78
CA ASN A 65 10.51 26.99 -5.31
C ASN A 65 10.44 28.08 -6.40
N GLY A 66 9.32 28.80 -6.51
CA GLY A 66 9.05 29.76 -7.59
C GLY A 66 8.87 31.23 -7.17
N GLY A 67 9.42 31.65 -6.03
CA GLY A 67 9.31 33.03 -5.49
C GLY A 67 10.64 33.75 -5.40
#